data_AF-K2CIR1-F1
#
_entry.id   AF-K2CIR1-F1
#
_cell.length_a   1.000
_cell.length_b   1.000
_cell.length_c   1.000
_cell.angle_alpha   90.00
_cell.angle_beta   90.00
_cell.angle_gamma   90.00
#
_symmetry.space_group_name_H-M   'P 1'
#
loop_
_entity.id
_entity.type
_entity.pdbx_description
1 polymer ?
#
loop_
_entity_poly.entity_id
_entity_poly.type
_entity_poly.pdbx_seq_one_letter_code
_entity_poly.pdbx_strand_id
1 'polypeptide(L)' 'MILDLIQIVVSGLLIGVILLQVQGSGLSASFGGAGESFRSRRSVERLLIYATVTLAILFAVFSLILLITR' A
#
# COMPACT_ATOMS: atom_id res chain seq x y z
N MET A 1 3.25 19.99 16.49
CA MET A 1 3.19 20.75 15.23
C MET A 1 4.01 20.11 14.12
N ILE A 2 5.36 20.03 14.22
CA ILE A 2 6.18 19.40 13.16
C ILE A 2 5.85 17.91 12.98
N LEU A 3 5.68 17.16 14.08
CA LEU A 3 5.29 15.73 14.04
C LEU A 3 3.91 15.50 13.41
N ASP A 4 2.94 16.36 13.68
CA ASP A 4 1.58 16.22 13.14
C ASP A 4 1.57 16.47 11.62
N LEU A 5 2.38 17.42 11.14
CA LEU A 5 2.50 17.73 9.72
C LEU A 5 3.15 16.57 8.95
N ILE A 6 4.16 15.92 9.53
CA ILE A 6 4.76 14.69 8.99
C ILE A 6 3.73 13.56 8.94
N GLN A 7 2.96 13.36 10.01
CA GLN A 7 1.92 12.33 10.09
C GLN A 7 0.86 12.49 8.99
N ILE A 8 0.41 13.72 8.74
CA ILE A 8 -0.60 14.02 7.71
C ILE A 8 -0.06 13.72 6.31
N VAL A 9 1.18 14.12 6.01
CA VAL A 9 1.83 13.86 4.71
C VAL A 9 2.03 12.36 4.48
N VAL A 10 2.52 11.62 5.49
CA VAL A 10 2.72 10.16 5.39
C VAL A 10 1.37 9.44 5.20
N SER A 11 0.32 9.87 5.89
CA SER A 11 -1.04 9.32 5.72
C SER A 11 -1.54 9.50 4.29
N GLY A 12 -1.39 10.69 3.71
CA GLY A 12 -1.82 10.99 2.34
C GLY A 12 -1.08 10.16 1.30
N LEU A 13 0.25 10.03 1.44
CA LEU A 13 1.06 9.18 0.57
C LEU A 13 0.66 7.71 0.66
N LEU A 14 0.40 7.21 1.87
CA LEU A 14 0.00 5.83 2.11
C LEU A 14 -1.37 5.53 1.48
N ILE A 15 -2.34 6.44 1.62
CA ILE A 15 -3.64 6.33 0.94
C ILE A 15 -3.45 6.33 -0.58
N GLY A 16 -2.65 7.25 -1.13
CA GLY A 16 -2.36 7.31 -2.55
C GLY A 16 -1.75 6.01 -3.09
N VAL A 17 -0.78 5.44 -2.37
CA VAL A 17 -0.15 4.18 -2.72
C VAL A 17 -1.11 2.99 -2.61
N ILE A 18 -2.00 2.96 -1.61
CA ILE A 18 -3.05 1.93 -1.47
C ILE A 18 -4.04 1.97 -2.64
N LEU A 19 -4.47 3.16 -3.06
CA LEU A 19 -5.38 3.30 -4.19
C LEU A 19 -4.74 2.86 -5.52
N LEU A 20 -3.42 2.98 -5.66
CA LEU A 20 -2.69 2.46 -6.82
C LEU A 20 -2.50 0.93 -6.78
N GLN A 21 -2.75 0.28 -5.65
CA GLN A 21 -2.68 -1.18 -5.48
C GLN A 21 -4.02 -1.88 -5.75
N VAL A 22 -4.86 -1.37 -6.64
CA VAL A 22 -6.06 -2.10 -7.07
C VAL A 22 -5.62 -3.40 -7.76
N GLN A 23 -5.58 -4.47 -6.97
CA GLN A 23 -5.37 -5.84 -7.41
C GLN A 23 -6.68 -6.32 -8.02
N GLY A 24 -6.76 -6.30 -9.36
CA GLY A 24 -7.91 -6.77 -10.15
C GLY A 24 -8.15 -8.29 -10.10
N SER A 25 -7.81 -8.97 -9.00
CA SER A 25 -7.91 -10.42 -8.86
C SER A 25 -9.01 -10.86 -7.88
N GLY A 26 -9.89 -9.95 -7.46
CA GLY A 26 -11.02 -10.28 -6.60
C GLY A 26 -12.11 -10.99 -7.42
N LEU A 27 -12.26 -12.31 -7.21
CA LEU A 27 -13.26 -13.21 -7.79
C LEU A 27 -13.00 -13.68 -9.23
N SER A 28 -12.55 -12.83 -10.16
CA SER A 28 -12.30 -13.21 -11.57
C SER A 28 -11.24 -14.31 -11.75
N ALA A 29 -10.23 -14.35 -10.88
CA ALA A 29 -9.18 -15.38 -10.87
C ALA A 29 -9.67 -16.72 -10.30
N SER A 30 -10.68 -16.71 -9.43
CA SER A 30 -11.22 -17.89 -8.74
C SER A 30 -12.31 -18.61 -9.55
N PHE A 31 -13.00 -17.89 -10.45
CA PHE A 31 -14.16 -18.39 -11.21
C PHE A 31 -13.83 -18.78 -12.67
N GLY A 32 -12.57 -19.11 -12.99
CA GLY A 32 -12.20 -19.65 -14.30
C GLY A 32 -12.13 -18.59 -15.42
N GLY A 33 -11.51 -17.44 -15.13
CA GLY A 33 -11.25 -16.38 -16.11
C GLY A 33 -10.51 -16.93 -17.35
N ALA A 34 -11.27 -17.16 -18.42
CA ALA A 34 -10.71 -17.58 -19.69
C ALA A 34 -9.89 -16.44 -20.30
N GLY A 35 -8.59 -16.68 -20.43
CA GLY A 35 -7.91 -16.34 -21.68
C GLY A 35 -7.37 -14.92 -21.85
N GLU A 36 -6.96 -14.21 -20.81
CA GLU A 36 -6.04 -13.08 -20.99
C GLU A 36 -4.76 -13.36 -20.21
N SER A 37 -3.69 -13.55 -20.97
CA SER A 37 -2.37 -13.94 -20.48
C SER A 37 -1.86 -13.00 -19.39
N PHE A 38 -1.91 -13.41 -18.12
CA PHE A 38 -1.13 -12.86 -17.00
C PHE A 38 0.38 -13.14 -17.15
N ARG A 39 0.88 -13.13 -18.39
CA ARG A 39 2.29 -13.33 -18.69
C ARG A 39 2.94 -11.95 -18.72
N SER A 40 3.66 -11.66 -17.64
CA SER A 40 4.61 -10.53 -17.49
C SER A 40 4.11 -9.25 -16.81
N ARG A 41 3.57 -9.32 -15.59
CA ARG A 41 3.65 -8.20 -14.61
C ARG A 41 4.11 -8.59 -13.19
N ARG A 42 4.60 -9.83 -13.00
CA ARG A 42 5.03 -10.36 -11.68
C ARG A 42 6.04 -9.48 -10.92
N SER A 43 6.89 -8.72 -11.61
CA SER A 43 7.96 -7.93 -10.97
C SER A 43 7.47 -6.59 -10.41
N VAL A 44 6.59 -5.89 -11.14
CA VAL A 44 6.10 -4.56 -10.74
C VAL A 44 5.09 -4.67 -9.62
N GLU A 45 4.20 -5.66 -9.69
CA GLU A 45 3.22 -5.94 -8.66
C GLU A 45 3.87 -6.31 -7.33
N ARG A 46 4.92 -7.15 -7.38
CA ARG A 46 5.67 -7.54 -6.18
C ARG A 46 6.41 -6.34 -5.55
N LEU A 47 6.94 -5.43 -6.36
CA LEU A 47 7.59 -4.21 -5.88
C LEU A 47 6.59 -3.25 -5.22
N LEU A 48 5.40 -3.07 -5.80
CA LEU A 48 4.32 -2.26 -5.22
C LEU A 48 3.86 -2.80 -3.86
N ILE A 49 3.74 -4.12 -3.71
CA ILE A 49 3.38 -4.75 -2.44
C ILE A 49 4.46 -4.50 -1.38
N TYR A 50 5.74 -4.74 -1.70
CA TYR A 50 6.83 -4.50 -0.76
C TYR A 50 6.93 -3.02 -0.35
N ALA A 51 6.82 -2.09 -1.31
CA ALA A 51 6.84 -0.65 -1.03
C ALA A 51 5.72 -0.26 -0.05
N THR A 52 4.52 -0.80 -0.24
CA THR A 52 3.36 -0.49 0.61
C THR A 52 3.52 -1.04 2.00
N VAL A 53 3.97 -2.28 2.14
CA VAL A 53 4.22 -2.89 3.46
C VAL A 53 5.25 -2.06 4.22
N THR A 54 6.33 -1.62 3.56
CA THR A 54 7.33 -0.74 4.18
C THR A 54 6.73 0.60 4.60
N LEU A 55 5.95 1.25 3.73
CA LEU A 55 5.27 2.52 4.06
C LEU A 55 4.27 2.36 5.21
N ALA A 56 3.53 1.25 5.26
CA ALA A 56 2.57 0.96 6.31
C ALA A 56 3.23 0.75 7.67
N ILE A 57 4.35 0.03 7.71
CA ILE A 57 5.13 -0.14 8.94
C ILE A 57 5.67 1.21 9.43
N LEU A 58 6.25 2.02 8.54
CA LEU A 58 6.75 3.35 8.90
C LEU A 58 5.63 4.24 9.44
N PHE A 59 4.47 4.25 8.79
CA PHE A 59 3.31 5.00 9.27
C PHE A 59 2.86 4.55 10.67
N ALA A 60 2.76 3.24 10.90
CA ALA A 60 2.36 2.69 12.20
C ALA A 60 3.37 3.08 13.31
N VAL A 61 4.67 3.00 13.03
CA VAL A 61 5.72 3.40 13.97
C VAL A 61 5.64 4.89 14.31
N PHE A 62 5.53 5.76 13.30
CA PHE A 62 5.38 7.20 13.55
C PHE A 62 4.08 7.52 14.29
N SER A 63 2.99 6.82 13.99
CA SER A 63 1.72 6.97 14.70
C SER A 63 1.84 6.61 16.18
N LEU A 64 2.56 5.53 16.51
CA LEU A 64 2.80 5.13 17.90
C LEU A 64 3.70 6.12 18.63
N ILE A 65 4.76 6.60 17.98
CA ILE A 65 5.65 7.63 18.55
C ILE A 65 4.87 8.91 18.83
N LEU A 66 4.03 9.36 17.91
CA LEU A 66 3.20 10.54 18.09
C LEU A 66 2.21 10.36 19.23
N LEU A 67 1.58 9.18 19.34
CA LEU A 67 0.66 8.85 20.44
C LEU A 67 1.35 8.85 21.81
N ILE A 68 2.57 8.34 21.91
CA ILE A 68 3.32 8.29 23.19
C ILE A 68 3.89 9.66 23.57
N THR A 69 4.24 10.48 22.57
CA THR A 69 4.82 11.82 22.78
C THR A 69 3.76 12.88 23.13
N ARG A 70 2.48 12.56 22.96
CA ARG A 70 1.34 13.45 23.19
C ARG A 70 0.51 12.99 24.38
#